data_AF-A0A356I5E1-F1
#
_entry.id   AF-A0A356I5E1-F1
#
_cell.length_a   1.000
_cell.length_b   1.000
_cell.length_c   1.000
_cell.angle_alpha   90.00
_cell.angle_beta   90.00
_cell.angle_gamma   90.00
#
_symmetry.space_group_name_H-M   'P 1'
#
loop_
_entity.id
_entity.type
_entity.pdbx_description
1 polymer ?
#
loop_
_entity_poly.entity_id
_entity_poly.type
_entity_poly.pdbx_seq_one_letter_code
_entity_poly.pdbx_strand_id
1 'polypeptide(L)'
;MKNTICFQANLSVLLCFQVHIVLKVGESRFEFKQEADVMSEGIGQVLSGDKRAISASWDEMQRQPVDWNLSRKELPRLRRMQTTLAQSDSISGSGTFMGKATRSIVLEPTTLEGWWLDRADLPGSLPIRVGISNVWTTGQIVSNIVLRSGNPHNYVRMVEHLICLRTGMGVDNMVIKLDSGDPPLFDQGSLDVVEALDRCGRLESDKPISYLSVPHPVSVGGTYGDFVTLAPPLDPENPQLTIDCAINFKTYIGQQRIVFPVCEELMRMASIARTNTSWGKVLYCKTIGRLFADVRNLGYTKKNVLIAGRNRYVNEPRLIHEGKALEAVWHRSVLDLLAAIALIPNGHFVGHITSYKAGHRLDCELMRQLYLNEVLVPLD
;
A
#
# COMPACT_ATOMS: atom_id res chain seq x y z
N MET A 1 -60.94 0.70 -40.95
CA MET A 1 -60.85 1.93 -41.77
C MET A 1 -61.62 3.02 -41.03
N LYS A 2 -60.88 3.91 -40.38
CA LYS A 2 -60.77 5.35 -40.73
C LYS A 2 -62.07 6.13 -40.54
N ASN A 3 -62.09 6.99 -39.51
CA ASN A 3 -62.31 8.44 -39.62
C ASN A 3 -61.90 9.10 -38.27
N THR A 4 -60.81 9.88 -38.22
CA THR A 4 -60.72 11.38 -38.27
C THR A 4 -61.20 11.99 -36.94
N ILE A 5 -60.49 12.86 -36.19
CA ILE A 5 -59.97 14.20 -36.52
C ILE A 5 -58.93 14.67 -35.46
N CYS A 6 -57.96 15.46 -35.95
CA CYS A 6 -56.90 16.27 -35.33
C CYS A 6 -57.21 17.00 -33.99
N PHE A 7 -56.17 17.32 -33.21
CA PHE A 7 -55.72 18.71 -32.96
C PHE A 7 -54.32 18.78 -32.30
N GLN A 8 -53.54 19.81 -32.70
CA GLN A 8 -52.19 20.15 -32.26
C GLN A 8 -52.10 20.56 -30.78
N ALA A 9 -50.96 20.30 -30.12
CA ALA A 9 -50.40 21.19 -29.10
C ALA A 9 -48.91 20.89 -28.84
N ASN A 10 -48.23 21.96 -28.42
CA ASN A 10 -46.79 22.16 -28.39
C ASN A 10 -46.08 21.53 -27.18
N LEU A 11 -44.78 21.30 -27.41
CA LEU A 11 -43.61 21.55 -26.56
C LEU A 11 -43.78 21.72 -25.03
N SER A 12 -42.79 21.14 -24.34
CA SER A 12 -42.34 21.35 -22.95
C SER A 12 -43.20 20.77 -21.82
N VAL A 13 -42.73 19.65 -21.25
CA VAL A 13 -43.09 19.22 -19.89
C VAL A 13 -41.83 18.77 -19.16
N LEU A 14 -41.31 19.68 -18.34
CA LEU A 14 -40.73 19.37 -17.04
C LEU A 14 -41.95 19.25 -16.09
N LEU A 15 -42.19 18.10 -15.46
CA LEU A 15 -42.63 18.00 -14.06
C LEU A 15 -42.85 16.54 -13.68
N CYS A 16 -42.27 16.20 -12.54
CA CYS A 16 -42.47 15.00 -11.75
C CYS A 16 -43.95 14.86 -11.35
N PHE A 17 -44.56 13.70 -11.60
CA PHE A 17 -45.81 13.31 -10.94
C PHE A 17 -45.68 11.89 -10.39
N GLN A 18 -45.83 11.79 -9.07
CA GLN A 18 -46.02 10.56 -8.32
C GLN A 18 -47.30 9.86 -8.81
N VAL A 19 -47.19 8.56 -9.08
CA VAL A 19 -48.36 7.67 -9.15
C VAL A 19 -48.28 6.72 -7.96
N HIS A 20 -49.14 6.93 -6.97
CA HIS A 20 -49.41 5.99 -5.90
C HIS A 20 -50.46 4.98 -6.39
N ILE A 21 -50.09 3.71 -6.48
CA ILE A 21 -51.04 2.60 -6.51
C ILE A 21 -50.95 1.90 -5.15
N VAL A 22 -52.01 2.03 -4.34
CA VAL A 22 -52.17 1.32 -3.07
C VAL A 22 -52.99 0.07 -3.32
N LEU A 23 -52.35 -1.10 -3.21
CA LEU A 23 -53.03 -2.36 -2.95
C LEU A 23 -52.48 -2.92 -1.64
N LYS A 24 -53.36 -3.02 -0.64
CA LYS A 24 -53.07 -3.49 0.71
C LYS A 24 -53.75 -4.84 0.92
N VAL A 25 -52.97 -5.91 0.96
CA VAL A 25 -53.37 -7.22 1.52
C VAL A 25 -52.12 -7.87 2.11
N GLY A 26 -52.17 -8.23 3.41
CA GLY A 26 -51.26 -9.17 4.06
C GLY A 26 -49.95 -8.59 4.59
N GLU A 27 -49.80 -8.64 5.91
CA GLU A 27 -48.62 -8.20 6.66
C GLU A 27 -47.42 -9.12 6.42
N SER A 28 -46.39 -8.59 5.76
CA SER A 28 -44.95 -8.90 5.86
C SER A 28 -44.28 -8.51 4.53
N ARG A 29 -43.93 -7.23 4.36
CA ARG A 29 -43.02 -6.80 3.30
C ARG A 29 -41.61 -6.73 3.85
N PHE A 30 -40.74 -7.61 3.37
CA PHE A 30 -39.30 -7.35 3.41
C PHE A 30 -39.02 -6.30 2.34
N GLU A 31 -38.93 -5.04 2.75
CA GLU A 31 -38.35 -3.99 1.92
C GLU A 31 -36.84 -4.16 1.93
N PHE A 32 -36.27 -4.59 0.81
CA PHE A 32 -34.85 -4.39 0.56
C PHE A 32 -34.66 -2.89 0.32
N LYS A 33 -34.38 -2.15 1.40
CA LYS A 33 -33.67 -0.88 1.27
C LYS A 33 -32.33 -1.19 0.62
N GLN A 34 -32.14 -0.65 -0.57
CA GLN A 34 -30.81 -0.37 -1.08
C GLN A 34 -30.21 0.70 -0.15
N GLU A 35 -29.67 0.26 0.99
CA GLU A 35 -28.86 1.09 1.87
C GLU A 35 -27.52 1.35 1.17
N ALA A 36 -27.57 2.32 0.26
CA ALA A 36 -26.46 3.23 0.04
C ALA A 36 -26.33 4.09 1.30
N ASP A 37 -25.73 3.53 2.35
CA ASP A 37 -25.26 4.29 3.50
C ASP A 37 -24.02 3.62 4.09
N VAL A 38 -22.93 3.61 3.30
CA VAL A 38 -21.60 3.70 3.91
C VAL A 38 -21.38 5.18 4.12
N MET A 39 -21.65 5.60 5.35
CA MET A 39 -21.59 6.99 5.80
C MET A 39 -20.31 7.71 5.37
N SER A 40 -20.49 8.98 5.04
CA SER A 40 -19.48 9.98 4.68
C SER A 40 -18.52 10.31 5.82
N GLU A 41 -17.65 9.39 6.18
CA GLU A 41 -16.42 9.76 6.85
C GLU A 41 -15.47 10.29 5.78
N GLY A 42 -15.63 11.58 5.45
CA GLY A 42 -14.82 12.26 4.43
C GLY A 42 -13.34 12.33 4.82
N ILE A 43 -12.63 13.33 4.30
CA ILE A 43 -11.20 13.53 4.52
C ILE A 43 -10.80 13.79 6.00
N GLY A 44 -11.73 13.76 6.95
CA GLY A 44 -11.43 13.80 8.38
C GLY A 44 -10.71 15.06 8.87
N GLN A 45 -9.99 14.91 9.98
CA GLN A 45 -9.04 15.90 10.46
C GLN A 45 -7.81 15.91 9.54
N VAL A 46 -7.49 17.08 8.98
CA VAL A 46 -6.27 17.24 8.18
C VAL A 46 -5.10 17.54 9.11
N LEU A 47 -4.14 16.61 9.20
CA LEU A 47 -2.91 16.77 10.00
C LEU A 47 -1.84 17.56 9.25
N SER A 48 -1.83 17.48 7.92
CA SER A 48 -0.88 18.21 7.06
C SER A 48 -1.42 18.35 5.63
N GLY A 49 -1.05 19.44 4.95
CA GLY A 49 -1.52 19.76 3.59
C GLY A 49 -2.74 20.69 3.55
N ASP A 50 -3.18 21.03 2.33
CA ASP A 50 -4.31 21.94 2.12
C ASP A 50 -5.65 21.18 2.11
N LYS A 51 -6.56 21.53 3.03
CA LYS A 51 -7.86 20.85 3.19
C LYS A 51 -8.72 20.89 1.93
N ARG A 52 -8.71 21.99 1.18
CA ARG A 52 -9.52 22.12 -0.04
C ARG A 52 -8.97 21.24 -1.16
N ALA A 53 -7.65 21.21 -1.32
CA ALA A 53 -6.97 20.35 -2.28
C ALA A 53 -7.20 18.86 -1.98
N ILE A 54 -7.14 18.46 -0.71
CA ILE A 54 -7.45 17.08 -0.29
C ILE A 54 -8.91 16.75 -0.61
N SER A 55 -9.86 17.63 -0.29
CA SER A 55 -11.29 17.43 -0.59
C SER A 55 -11.55 17.28 -2.08
N ALA A 56 -10.94 18.14 -2.92
CA ALA A 56 -11.09 18.05 -4.36
C ALA A 56 -10.50 16.74 -4.94
N SER A 57 -9.37 16.30 -4.38
CA SER A 57 -8.70 15.04 -4.77
C SER A 57 -9.50 13.82 -4.32
N TRP A 58 -10.13 13.90 -3.14
CA TRP A 58 -11.07 12.88 -2.66
C TRP A 58 -12.24 12.73 -3.63
N ASP A 59 -12.88 13.83 -4.02
CA ASP A 59 -13.98 13.81 -4.98
C ASP A 59 -13.54 13.27 -6.36
N GLU A 60 -12.31 13.57 -6.78
CA GLU A 60 -11.71 13.01 -8.00
C GLU A 60 -11.55 11.49 -7.89
N MET A 61 -11.01 10.99 -6.78
CA MET A 61 -10.87 9.56 -6.52
C MET A 61 -12.24 8.86 -6.47
N GLN A 62 -13.25 9.45 -5.85
CA GLN A 62 -14.59 8.82 -5.76
C GLN A 62 -15.27 8.65 -7.13
N ARG A 63 -14.93 9.51 -8.11
CA ARG A 63 -15.39 9.34 -9.50
C ARG A 63 -14.63 8.26 -10.26
N GLN A 64 -13.47 7.83 -9.77
CA GLN A 64 -12.70 6.77 -10.39
C GLN A 64 -13.32 5.40 -10.07
N PRO A 65 -13.65 4.58 -11.08
CA PRO A 65 -14.22 3.26 -10.85
C PRO A 65 -13.24 2.35 -10.10
N VAL A 66 -13.77 1.49 -9.24
CA VAL A 66 -13.00 0.44 -8.58
C VAL A 66 -12.83 -0.72 -9.56
N ASP A 67 -11.58 -1.00 -9.95
CA ASP A 67 -11.27 -2.07 -10.89
C ASP A 67 -11.33 -3.46 -10.24
N TRP A 68 -11.00 -3.56 -8.96
CA TRP A 68 -11.10 -4.82 -8.21
C TRP A 68 -11.47 -4.55 -6.75
N ASN A 69 -12.67 -4.97 -6.36
CA ASN A 69 -13.16 -4.83 -4.99
C ASN A 69 -13.21 -6.19 -4.28
N LEU A 70 -12.33 -6.34 -3.30
CA LEU A 70 -12.18 -7.52 -2.45
C LEU A 70 -12.57 -7.23 -0.99
N SER A 71 -13.18 -6.07 -0.69
CA SER A 71 -13.45 -5.63 0.70
C SER A 71 -14.34 -6.57 1.50
N ARG A 72 -15.14 -7.41 0.83
CA ARG A 72 -16.04 -8.40 1.45
C ARG A 72 -15.39 -9.76 1.68
N LYS A 73 -14.09 -9.92 1.43
CA LYS A 73 -13.38 -11.17 1.70
C LYS A 73 -13.38 -11.42 3.22
N GLU A 74 -13.97 -12.54 3.63
CA GLU A 74 -13.97 -12.95 5.03
C GLU A 74 -12.56 -13.33 5.48
N LEU A 75 -12.15 -12.82 6.65
CA LEU A 75 -10.84 -13.07 7.24
C LEU A 75 -11.00 -13.65 8.66
N PRO A 76 -10.03 -14.47 9.11
CA PRO A 76 -9.98 -14.92 10.48
C PRO A 76 -9.83 -13.74 11.44
N ARG A 77 -10.25 -13.95 12.70
CA ARG A 77 -10.05 -12.98 13.77
C ARG A 77 -8.57 -12.67 13.97
N LEU A 78 -8.30 -11.46 14.43
CA LEU A 78 -6.96 -11.02 14.79
C LEU A 78 -6.29 -11.97 15.78
N ARG A 79 -4.99 -12.24 15.55
CA ARG A 79 -4.16 -13.07 16.44
C ARG A 79 -3.98 -12.37 17.78
N ARG A 80 -3.86 -13.14 18.87
CA ARG A 80 -3.64 -12.61 20.23
C ARG A 80 -2.17 -12.50 20.61
N MET A 81 -1.38 -13.49 20.20
CA MET A 81 0.02 -13.63 20.56
C MET A 81 0.92 -13.30 19.37
N GLN A 82 2.04 -12.66 19.67
CA GLN A 82 3.08 -12.36 18.70
C GLN A 82 3.73 -13.65 18.21
N THR A 83 4.45 -13.54 17.11
CA THR A 83 5.18 -14.62 16.46
C THR A 83 6.55 -14.14 16.04
N THR A 84 7.50 -15.07 16.03
CA THR A 84 8.80 -14.93 15.37
C THR A 84 8.99 -16.07 14.38
N LEU A 85 10.14 -16.15 13.73
CA LEU A 85 10.48 -17.26 12.84
C LEU A 85 10.75 -18.54 13.64
N ALA A 86 10.50 -19.72 13.08
CA ALA A 86 10.89 -20.97 13.72
C ALA A 86 12.37 -21.32 13.45
N GLN A 87 12.90 -20.92 12.30
CA GLN A 87 14.29 -21.09 11.90
C GLN A 87 14.75 -19.94 10.97
N SER A 88 16.05 -19.86 10.73
CA SER A 88 16.63 -18.88 9.81
C SER A 88 16.59 -19.34 8.35
N ASP A 89 16.57 -18.39 7.42
CA ASP A 89 16.74 -18.65 5.98
C ASP A 89 17.46 -17.45 5.31
N SER A 90 18.08 -17.67 4.16
CA SER A 90 18.86 -16.68 3.43
C SER A 90 18.37 -16.49 2.00
N ILE A 91 18.46 -15.26 1.51
CA ILE A 91 18.11 -14.89 0.14
C ILE A 91 19.27 -14.10 -0.44
N SER A 92 19.69 -14.46 -1.65
CA SER A 92 20.76 -13.76 -2.38
C SER A 92 20.32 -13.37 -3.78
N GLY A 93 20.82 -12.23 -4.27
CA GLY A 93 20.49 -11.71 -5.59
C GLY A 93 21.43 -10.59 -6.03
N SER A 94 21.18 -10.00 -7.19
CA SER A 94 22.00 -8.87 -7.68
C SER A 94 21.74 -7.61 -6.86
N GLY A 95 22.73 -6.75 -6.64
CA GLY A 95 22.53 -5.47 -5.95
C GLY A 95 21.93 -4.40 -6.85
N THR A 96 21.11 -3.51 -6.28
CA THR A 96 20.45 -2.44 -7.07
C THR A 96 21.43 -1.36 -7.51
N PHE A 97 22.37 -0.95 -6.66
CA PHE A 97 23.24 0.22 -6.89
C PHE A 97 24.71 -0.12 -7.19
N MET A 98 25.09 -1.40 -7.14
CA MET A 98 26.48 -1.85 -7.33
C MET A 98 26.65 -2.85 -8.48
N GLY A 99 25.83 -2.74 -9.53
CA GLY A 99 25.99 -3.51 -10.77
C GLY A 99 25.82 -5.02 -10.55
N LYS A 100 26.89 -5.81 -10.78
CA LYS A 100 26.88 -7.28 -10.66
C LYS A 100 27.21 -7.81 -9.26
N ALA A 101 27.33 -6.94 -8.26
CA ALA A 101 27.55 -7.38 -6.89
C ALA A 101 26.40 -8.30 -6.44
N THR A 102 26.72 -9.42 -5.81
CA THR A 102 25.70 -10.24 -5.13
C THR A 102 25.48 -9.63 -3.74
N ARG A 103 24.21 -9.46 -3.38
CA ARG A 103 23.75 -9.08 -2.05
C ARG A 103 23.04 -10.25 -1.43
N SER A 104 23.09 -10.32 -0.11
CA SER A 104 22.43 -11.36 0.66
C SER A 104 21.77 -10.77 1.88
N ILE A 105 20.60 -11.31 2.20
CA ILE A 105 19.95 -11.11 3.49
C ILE A 105 19.73 -12.45 4.17
N VAL A 106 19.76 -12.45 5.50
CA VAL A 106 19.39 -13.60 6.33
C VAL A 106 18.26 -13.17 7.25
N LEU A 107 17.17 -13.92 7.21
CA LEU A 107 16.02 -13.76 8.10
C LEU A 107 16.28 -14.62 9.34
N GLU A 108 16.28 -14.03 10.54
CA GLU A 108 16.57 -14.73 11.79
C GLU A 108 15.47 -14.55 12.84
N PRO A 109 15.16 -15.62 13.61
CA PRO A 109 14.28 -15.51 14.76
C PRO A 109 14.89 -14.60 15.83
N THR A 110 14.03 -13.94 16.62
CA THR A 110 14.50 -13.04 17.68
C THR A 110 13.48 -12.89 18.80
N THR A 111 13.97 -12.58 20.00
CA THR A 111 13.16 -12.18 21.15
C THR A 111 12.95 -10.67 21.23
N LEU A 112 13.67 -9.90 20.40
CA LEU A 112 13.48 -8.45 20.27
C LEU A 112 12.15 -8.17 19.58
N GLU A 113 11.39 -7.21 20.12
CA GLU A 113 10.09 -6.85 19.53
C GLU A 113 10.23 -6.06 18.24
N GLY A 114 9.44 -6.42 17.25
CA GLY A 114 9.40 -5.79 15.94
C GLY A 114 10.47 -6.31 14.98
N TRP A 115 10.60 -5.60 13.86
CA TRP A 115 11.57 -5.92 12.82
C TRP A 115 12.83 -5.07 12.99
N TRP A 116 13.99 -5.69 12.79
CA TRP A 116 15.29 -5.05 12.95
C TRP A 116 16.17 -5.34 11.74
N LEU A 117 16.93 -4.34 11.29
CA LEU A 117 17.91 -4.48 10.21
C LEU A 117 19.31 -4.45 10.81
N ASP A 118 20.05 -5.54 10.67
CA ASP A 118 21.41 -5.69 11.20
C ASP A 118 22.43 -5.67 10.05
N ARG A 119 23.31 -4.66 10.01
CA ARG A 119 24.37 -4.53 9.01
C ARG A 119 25.56 -5.41 9.41
N ALA A 120 25.49 -6.69 9.07
CA ALA A 120 26.52 -7.68 9.40
C ALA A 120 27.89 -7.35 8.77
N ASP A 121 27.91 -6.58 7.68
CA ASP A 121 29.13 -6.06 7.06
C ASP A 121 29.75 -4.84 7.79
N LEU A 122 29.05 -4.26 8.77
CA LEU A 122 29.51 -3.14 9.60
C LEU A 122 29.58 -3.53 11.09
N PRO A 123 30.56 -4.35 11.50
CA PRO A 123 30.70 -4.78 12.89
C PRO A 123 30.85 -3.58 13.83
N GLY A 124 30.20 -3.66 14.99
CA GLY A 124 30.15 -2.58 15.98
C GLY A 124 29.00 -1.58 15.77
N SER A 125 28.22 -1.72 14.70
CA SER A 125 26.95 -0.99 14.56
C SER A 125 25.83 -1.71 15.30
N LEU A 126 24.94 -0.96 15.95
CA LEU A 126 23.71 -1.53 16.50
C LEU A 126 22.68 -1.77 15.38
N PRO A 127 21.82 -2.80 15.50
CA PRO A 127 20.71 -2.99 14.58
C PRO A 127 19.78 -1.77 14.49
N ILE A 128 19.29 -1.49 13.29
CA ILE A 128 18.36 -0.41 13.00
C ILE A 128 16.94 -0.94 13.18
N ARG A 129 16.18 -0.41 14.14
CA ARG A 129 14.77 -0.74 14.30
C ARG A 129 13.97 -0.27 13.08
N VAL A 130 13.08 -1.10 12.54
CA VAL A 130 12.07 -0.66 11.57
C VAL A 130 11.05 0.20 12.30
N GLY A 131 11.18 1.52 12.14
CA GLY A 131 10.34 2.48 12.85
C GLY A 131 10.50 3.88 12.28
N ILE A 132 9.45 4.71 12.41
CA ILE A 132 9.41 6.06 11.86
C ILE A 132 10.55 6.96 12.36
N SER A 133 11.02 6.75 13.60
CA SER A 133 12.15 7.49 14.19
C SER A 133 13.49 7.25 13.49
N ASN A 134 13.63 6.14 12.75
CA ASN A 134 14.83 5.81 12.01
C ASN A 134 14.74 6.15 10.52
N VAL A 135 13.63 6.72 10.04
CA VAL A 135 13.52 7.16 8.65
C VAL A 135 14.41 8.37 8.43
N TRP A 136 15.40 8.21 7.56
CA TRP A 136 16.35 9.27 7.24
C TRP A 136 15.92 10.11 6.03
N THR A 137 15.51 9.46 4.94
CA THR A 137 15.07 10.14 3.71
C THR A 137 14.21 9.22 2.86
N THR A 138 13.47 9.81 1.91
CA THR A 138 12.61 9.08 0.96
C THR A 138 13.13 9.04 -0.48
N GLY A 139 14.40 9.40 -0.69
CA GLY A 139 15.08 9.37 -1.99
C GLY A 139 14.48 10.33 -3.04
N GLN A 140 15.29 11.23 -3.61
CA GLN A 140 14.77 12.21 -4.57
C GLN A 140 14.73 11.71 -6.03
N ILE A 141 15.70 10.86 -6.43
CA ILE A 141 15.83 10.37 -7.82
C ILE A 141 15.21 8.97 -7.98
N VAL A 142 15.56 8.07 -7.07
CA VAL A 142 14.90 6.80 -6.84
C VAL A 142 14.15 6.97 -5.54
N SER A 143 12.82 7.06 -5.61
CA SER A 143 12.00 7.12 -4.40
C SER A 143 12.09 5.76 -3.73
N ASN A 144 12.46 5.75 -2.45
CA ASN A 144 12.61 4.57 -1.61
C ASN A 144 12.51 4.98 -0.15
N ILE A 145 12.46 4.03 0.78
CA ILE A 145 12.59 4.32 2.20
C ILE A 145 14.03 4.01 2.62
N VAL A 146 14.65 4.95 3.32
CA VAL A 146 16.00 4.79 3.88
C VAL A 146 15.92 4.85 5.40
N LEU A 147 16.33 3.78 6.06
CA LEU A 147 16.46 3.72 7.51
C LEU A 147 17.91 3.88 7.93
N ARG A 148 18.16 4.55 9.06
CA ARG A 148 19.50 4.78 9.61
C ARG A 148 19.46 4.77 11.13
N SER A 149 20.52 4.27 11.77
CA SER A 149 20.73 4.43 13.21
C SER A 149 22.20 4.61 13.57
N GLY A 150 22.51 5.53 14.48
CA GLY A 150 23.87 5.80 14.93
C GLY A 150 24.78 6.37 13.84
N ASN A 151 25.91 5.69 13.57
CA ASN A 151 26.93 6.13 12.64
C ASN A 151 26.33 6.50 11.26
N PRO A 152 26.77 7.60 10.61
CA PRO A 152 26.38 7.98 9.24
C PRO A 152 26.39 6.87 8.19
N HIS A 153 27.23 5.83 8.34
CA HIS A 153 27.34 4.71 7.40
C HIS A 153 26.39 3.55 7.69
N ASN A 154 25.76 3.50 8.88
CA ASN A 154 24.81 2.47 9.26
C ASN A 154 23.39 2.84 8.79
N TYR A 155 23.18 2.71 7.49
CA TYR A 155 21.89 2.90 6.84
C TYR A 155 21.55 1.70 5.93
N VAL A 156 20.26 1.53 5.67
CA VAL A 156 19.72 0.59 4.69
C VAL A 156 18.73 1.34 3.81
N ARG A 157 18.93 1.26 2.50
CA ARG A 157 18.03 1.84 1.48
C ARG A 157 17.12 0.77 0.91
N MET A 158 16.04 1.19 0.26
CA MET A 158 15.12 0.28 -0.44
C MET A 158 14.50 -0.77 0.47
N VAL A 159 14.18 -0.37 1.71
CA VAL A 159 13.62 -1.29 2.68
C VAL A 159 12.16 -1.63 2.37
N GLU A 160 11.48 -0.86 1.52
CA GLU A 160 10.04 -0.96 1.26
C GLU A 160 9.59 -2.37 0.84
N HIS A 161 10.31 -3.00 -0.08
CA HIS A 161 10.00 -4.35 -0.55
C HIS A 161 10.23 -5.43 0.53
N LEU A 162 10.97 -5.11 1.61
CA LEU A 162 11.13 -6.00 2.76
C LEU A 162 10.06 -5.74 3.81
N ILE A 163 10.01 -4.50 4.30
CA ILE A 163 9.28 -4.19 5.53
C ILE A 163 7.77 -4.17 5.34
N CYS A 164 7.26 -4.02 4.10
CA CYS A 164 5.82 -4.13 3.82
C CYS A 164 5.22 -5.44 4.34
N LEU A 165 5.98 -6.55 4.27
CA LEU A 165 5.53 -7.89 4.67
C LEU A 165 5.22 -7.99 6.17
N ARG A 166 5.74 -7.08 7.00
CA ARG A 166 5.41 -6.98 8.44
C ARG A 166 3.91 -6.83 8.69
N THR A 167 3.17 -6.20 7.77
CA THR A 167 1.75 -5.86 7.96
C THR A 167 0.77 -6.99 7.66
N GLY A 168 1.21 -8.09 7.04
CA GLY A 168 0.27 -9.12 6.58
C GLY A 168 0.81 -10.54 6.41
N MET A 169 2.10 -10.78 6.67
CA MET A 169 2.69 -12.13 6.68
C MET A 169 2.68 -12.79 8.06
N GLY A 170 2.08 -12.16 9.08
CA GLY A 170 1.94 -12.74 10.42
C GLY A 170 3.26 -13.11 11.08
N VAL A 171 4.31 -12.30 10.88
CA VAL A 171 5.60 -12.39 11.58
C VAL A 171 5.83 -11.05 12.29
N ASP A 172 5.80 -11.07 13.62
CA ASP A 172 5.86 -9.86 14.43
C ASP A 172 7.30 -9.46 14.75
N ASN A 173 8.16 -10.46 14.98
CA ASN A 173 9.52 -10.28 15.49
C ASN A 173 10.53 -10.98 14.58
N MET A 174 11.48 -10.24 14.02
CA MET A 174 12.53 -10.79 13.16
C MET A 174 13.74 -9.85 13.09
N VAL A 175 14.93 -10.43 13.01
CA VAL A 175 16.15 -9.70 12.60
C VAL A 175 16.46 -10.05 11.14
N ILE A 176 16.67 -9.03 10.32
CA ILE A 176 17.14 -9.17 8.94
C ILE A 176 18.60 -8.77 8.94
N LYS A 177 19.51 -9.73 8.82
CA LYS A 177 20.94 -9.46 8.62
C LYS A 177 21.21 -9.14 7.16
N LEU A 178 21.98 -8.09 6.90
CA LEU A 178 22.36 -7.65 5.56
C LEU A 178 23.88 -7.62 5.42
N ASP A 179 24.38 -8.07 4.27
CA ASP A 179 25.79 -7.95 3.89
C ASP A 179 26.12 -6.62 3.20
N SER A 180 25.16 -5.69 3.15
CA SER A 180 25.33 -4.39 2.53
C SER A 180 24.24 -3.37 2.94
N GLY A 181 24.40 -2.11 2.52
CA GLY A 181 23.44 -1.03 2.75
C GLY A 181 22.20 -1.02 1.83
N ASP A 182 22.03 -2.05 1.01
CA ASP A 182 20.82 -2.29 0.21
C ASP A 182 20.51 -3.79 0.15
N PRO A 183 19.22 -4.19 0.15
CA PRO A 183 18.85 -5.58 -0.04
C PRO A 183 19.10 -6.03 -1.48
N PRO A 184 19.06 -7.34 -1.75
CA PRO A 184 19.02 -7.87 -3.11
C PRO A 184 17.92 -7.23 -3.94
N LEU A 185 18.21 -6.97 -5.21
CA LEU A 185 17.22 -6.64 -6.22
C LEU A 185 16.46 -7.92 -6.56
N PHE A 186 15.27 -8.04 -6.00
CA PHE A 186 14.35 -9.13 -6.27
C PHE A 186 13.79 -9.02 -7.70
N ASP A 187 13.81 -10.13 -8.44
CA ASP A 187 13.23 -10.17 -9.79
C ASP A 187 11.69 -10.27 -9.78
N GLN A 188 11.14 -10.67 -8.64
CA GLN A 188 9.71 -10.90 -8.42
C GLN A 188 9.16 -10.09 -7.25
N GLY A 189 9.47 -8.78 -7.19
CA GLY A 189 8.94 -7.87 -6.17
C GLY A 189 9.44 -8.23 -4.78
N SER A 190 8.60 -8.84 -3.96
CA SER A 190 8.93 -9.36 -2.62
C SER A 190 8.70 -10.87 -2.52
N LEU A 191 8.40 -11.58 -3.61
CA LEU A 191 8.06 -13.01 -3.59
C LEU A 191 9.17 -13.87 -2.98
N ASP A 192 10.43 -13.62 -3.32
CA ASP A 192 11.57 -14.38 -2.78
C ASP A 192 11.63 -14.29 -1.23
N VAL A 193 11.20 -13.16 -0.67
CA VAL A 193 11.11 -12.93 0.77
C VAL A 193 9.91 -13.66 1.37
N VAL A 194 8.77 -13.64 0.69
CA VAL A 194 7.58 -14.41 1.10
C VAL A 194 7.89 -15.90 1.15
N GLU A 195 8.54 -16.44 0.12
CA GLU A 195 8.91 -17.87 0.08
C GLU A 195 9.94 -18.23 1.15
N ALA A 196 10.87 -17.32 1.48
CA ALA A 196 11.79 -17.52 2.60
C ALA A 196 11.06 -17.52 3.95
N LEU A 197 10.10 -16.60 4.17
CA LEU A 197 9.27 -16.59 5.36
C LEU A 197 8.48 -17.90 5.53
N ASP A 198 7.99 -18.49 4.43
CA ASP A 198 7.32 -19.80 4.48
C ASP A 198 8.27 -20.92 4.94
N ARG A 199 9.48 -20.95 4.37
CA ARG A 199 10.51 -21.94 4.73
C ARG A 199 11.00 -21.76 6.16
N CYS A 200 11.09 -20.52 6.65
CA CYS A 200 11.40 -20.21 8.04
C CYS A 200 10.34 -20.74 9.01
N GLY A 201 9.08 -20.84 8.58
CA GLY A 201 7.96 -21.12 9.47
C GLY A 201 7.78 -20.05 10.55
N ARG A 202 6.78 -20.24 11.41
CA ARG A 202 6.42 -19.32 12.49
C ARG A 202 6.41 -20.03 13.83
N LEU A 203 6.88 -19.35 14.86
CA LEU A 203 6.81 -19.78 16.25
C LEU A 203 6.08 -18.70 17.05
N GLU A 204 5.03 -19.08 17.76
CA GLU A 204 4.31 -18.19 18.67
C GLU A 204 5.20 -17.81 19.86
N SER A 205 5.16 -16.54 20.27
CA SER A 205 5.84 -16.05 21.48
C SER A 205 4.84 -15.80 22.60
N ASP A 206 5.34 -15.62 23.82
CA ASP A 206 4.56 -15.34 25.03
C ASP A 206 4.10 -13.88 25.16
N LYS A 207 4.31 -13.06 24.13
CA LYS A 207 3.98 -11.63 24.15
C LYS A 207 2.67 -11.34 23.40
N PRO A 208 1.75 -10.55 23.98
CA PRO A 208 0.53 -10.18 23.27
C PRO A 208 0.80 -9.22 22.11
N ILE A 209 -0.06 -9.26 21.10
CA ILE A 209 -0.06 -8.26 20.02
C ILE A 209 -0.80 -7.01 20.50
N SER A 210 -0.19 -5.85 20.31
CA SER A 210 -0.88 -4.57 20.40
C SER A 210 -1.45 -4.19 19.04
N TYR A 211 -2.76 -4.02 18.96
CA TYR A 211 -3.42 -3.45 17.78
C TYR A 211 -3.73 -1.98 18.05
N LEU A 212 -3.53 -1.15 17.04
CA LEU A 212 -3.73 0.28 17.08
C LEU A 212 -4.72 0.70 16.00
N SER A 213 -5.51 1.72 16.27
CA SER A 213 -6.40 2.38 15.31
C SER A 213 -6.29 3.89 15.45
N VAL A 214 -7.02 4.62 14.60
CA VAL A 214 -7.35 6.03 14.81
C VAL A 214 -8.78 6.13 15.37
N PRO A 215 -9.09 7.13 16.22
CA PRO A 215 -10.44 7.28 16.80
C PRO A 215 -11.46 7.87 15.82
N HIS A 216 -10.98 8.57 14.77
CA HIS A 216 -11.78 9.17 13.71
C HIS A 216 -10.89 9.37 12.47
N PRO A 217 -11.45 9.66 11.29
CA PRO A 217 -10.67 9.88 10.09
C PRO A 217 -9.63 10.99 10.24
N VAL A 218 -8.41 10.72 9.78
CA VAL A 218 -7.29 11.67 9.73
C VAL A 218 -6.61 11.61 8.38
N SER A 219 -6.23 12.77 7.83
CA SER A 219 -5.64 12.87 6.50
C SER A 219 -4.35 13.68 6.46
N VAL A 220 -3.49 13.31 5.52
CA VAL A 220 -2.41 14.16 5.03
C VAL A 220 -2.53 14.36 3.52
N GLY A 221 -2.20 15.56 3.05
CA GLY A 221 -2.19 15.93 1.64
C GLY A 221 -0.81 16.37 1.17
N GLY A 222 -0.47 16.00 -0.05
CA GLY A 222 0.68 16.51 -0.77
C GLY A 222 0.35 17.72 -1.64
N THR A 223 1.29 18.07 -2.52
CA THR A 223 1.21 19.26 -3.38
C THR A 223 0.73 18.93 -4.79
N TYR A 224 0.55 17.65 -5.14
CA TYR A 224 0.23 17.20 -6.49
C TYR A 224 -1.18 16.58 -6.58
N GLY A 225 -2.08 17.00 -5.68
CA GLY A 225 -3.41 16.41 -5.52
C GLY A 225 -3.33 14.95 -5.10
N ASP A 226 -2.38 14.65 -4.23
CA ASP A 226 -2.16 13.37 -3.57
C ASP A 226 -2.60 13.46 -2.11
N PHE A 227 -3.21 12.40 -1.58
CA PHE A 227 -3.59 12.32 -0.17
C PHE A 227 -3.54 10.89 0.36
N VAL A 228 -3.45 10.76 1.68
CA VAL A 228 -3.68 9.51 2.41
C VAL A 228 -4.56 9.80 3.62
N THR A 229 -5.60 8.99 3.82
CA THR A 229 -6.55 9.07 4.92
C THR A 229 -6.56 7.75 5.67
N LEU A 230 -6.45 7.81 7.00
CA LEU A 230 -6.70 6.69 7.90
C LEU A 230 -8.05 6.90 8.58
N ALA A 231 -8.82 5.84 8.73
CA ALA A 231 -10.10 5.82 9.44
C ALA A 231 -10.20 4.55 10.32
N PRO A 232 -11.14 4.51 11.28
CA PRO A 232 -11.41 3.31 12.06
C PRO A 232 -11.75 2.07 11.19
N PRO A 233 -11.74 0.85 11.77
CA PRO A 233 -12.09 -0.37 11.03
C PRO A 233 -13.49 -0.28 10.42
N LEU A 234 -13.66 -0.80 9.21
CA LEU A 234 -14.96 -0.85 8.52
C LEU A 234 -15.96 -1.75 9.24
N ASP A 235 -15.48 -2.79 9.93
CA ASP A 235 -16.25 -3.71 10.75
C ASP A 235 -15.66 -3.74 12.17
N PRO A 236 -16.29 -3.07 13.15
CA PRO A 236 -15.83 -3.08 14.54
C PRO A 236 -15.87 -4.45 15.23
N GLU A 237 -16.74 -5.38 14.77
CA GLU A 237 -16.89 -6.71 15.39
C GLU A 237 -15.80 -7.69 14.92
N ASN A 238 -15.23 -7.43 13.74
CA ASN A 238 -14.07 -8.14 13.21
C ASN A 238 -13.10 -7.12 12.61
N PRO A 239 -12.35 -6.38 13.44
CA PRO A 239 -11.49 -5.31 12.97
C PRO A 239 -10.36 -5.86 12.10
N GLN A 240 -10.21 -5.28 10.91
CA GLN A 240 -9.19 -5.63 9.93
C GLN A 240 -8.53 -4.36 9.38
N LEU A 241 -7.33 -4.50 8.82
CA LEU A 241 -6.74 -3.46 7.99
C LEU A 241 -7.27 -3.59 6.55
N THR A 242 -7.97 -2.58 6.06
CA THR A 242 -8.49 -2.53 4.67
C THR A 242 -7.87 -1.36 3.92
N ILE A 243 -7.45 -1.59 2.68
CA ILE A 243 -6.86 -0.59 1.81
C ILE A 243 -7.82 -0.27 0.65
N ASP A 244 -8.06 1.02 0.38
CA ASP A 244 -8.60 1.56 -0.87
C ASP A 244 -7.52 2.42 -1.52
N CYS A 245 -6.88 1.90 -2.56
CA CYS A 245 -5.77 2.57 -3.23
C CYS A 245 -6.12 2.89 -4.67
N ALA A 246 -5.98 4.16 -5.04
CA ALA A 246 -6.13 4.65 -6.39
C ALA A 246 -4.87 5.37 -6.88
N ILE A 247 -4.48 5.05 -8.11
CA ILE A 247 -3.41 5.71 -8.85
C ILE A 247 -3.96 6.32 -10.13
N ASN A 248 -3.31 7.39 -10.61
CA ASN A 248 -3.64 8.07 -11.85
C ASN A 248 -2.35 8.56 -12.53
N PHE A 249 -1.78 7.72 -13.40
CA PHE A 249 -0.56 8.03 -14.13
C PHE A 249 -0.86 8.60 -15.51
N LYS A 250 -0.07 9.59 -15.95
CA LYS A 250 -0.12 10.13 -17.33
C LYS A 250 0.50 9.19 -18.39
N THR A 251 0.82 7.96 -18.02
CA THR A 251 1.41 6.92 -18.90
C THR A 251 0.36 5.86 -19.23
N TYR A 252 0.74 4.80 -19.96
CA TYR A 252 -0.18 3.68 -20.23
C TYR A 252 -0.73 2.98 -18.97
N ILE A 253 -0.13 3.17 -17.78
CA ILE A 253 -0.69 2.68 -16.51
C ILE A 253 -2.09 3.26 -16.26
N GLY A 254 -2.29 4.55 -16.57
CA GLY A 254 -3.57 5.23 -16.45
C GLY A 254 -4.12 5.26 -15.02
N GLN A 255 -5.44 5.27 -14.94
CA GLN A 255 -6.19 5.17 -13.69
C GLN A 255 -6.37 3.71 -13.28
N GLN A 256 -6.04 3.38 -12.03
CA GLN A 256 -6.28 2.07 -11.44
C GLN A 256 -6.74 2.23 -9.99
N ARG A 257 -7.76 1.49 -9.55
CA ARG A 257 -8.23 1.50 -8.15
C ARG A 257 -8.57 0.11 -7.66
N ILE A 258 -8.04 -0.28 -6.51
CA ILE A 258 -8.34 -1.57 -5.86
C ILE A 258 -8.71 -1.35 -4.41
N VAL A 259 -9.59 -2.21 -3.91
CA VAL A 259 -9.98 -2.24 -2.50
C VAL A 259 -9.81 -3.65 -1.97
N PHE A 260 -9.06 -3.84 -0.89
CA PHE A 260 -8.81 -5.18 -0.34
C PHE A 260 -8.45 -5.16 1.15
N PRO A 261 -8.78 -6.22 1.91
CA PRO A 261 -8.28 -6.39 3.26
C PRO A 261 -6.88 -6.99 3.25
N VAL A 262 -6.00 -6.55 4.16
CA VAL A 262 -4.63 -7.05 4.27
C VAL A 262 -4.64 -8.43 4.90
N CYS A 263 -4.21 -9.43 4.13
CA CYS A 263 -4.11 -10.83 4.57
C CYS A 263 -3.01 -11.56 3.80
N GLU A 264 -2.53 -12.68 4.34
CA GLU A 264 -1.38 -13.43 3.79
C GLU A 264 -1.57 -13.81 2.31
N GLU A 265 -2.77 -14.25 1.92
CA GLU A 265 -3.11 -14.62 0.55
C GLU A 265 -2.90 -13.46 -0.44
N LEU A 266 -3.43 -12.27 -0.10
CA LEU A 266 -3.33 -11.10 -0.97
C LEU A 266 -1.95 -10.46 -0.91
N MET A 267 -1.27 -10.51 0.24
CA MET A 267 0.13 -10.12 0.36
C MET A 267 1.03 -10.96 -0.56
N ARG A 268 0.84 -12.29 -0.57
CA ARG A 268 1.57 -13.21 -1.47
C ARG A 268 1.23 -12.96 -2.94
N MET A 269 -0.03 -12.76 -3.28
CA MET A 269 -0.40 -12.44 -4.66
C MET A 269 0.25 -11.13 -5.11
N ALA A 270 0.17 -10.10 -4.27
CA ALA A 270 0.71 -8.77 -4.58
C ALA A 270 2.24 -8.71 -4.55
N SER A 271 2.90 -9.63 -3.83
CA SER A 271 4.37 -9.64 -3.72
C SER A 271 5.05 -9.80 -5.07
N ILE A 272 4.38 -10.32 -6.11
CA ILE A 272 4.95 -10.44 -7.47
C ILE A 272 5.01 -9.10 -8.23
N ALA A 273 4.35 -8.06 -7.70
CA ALA A 273 4.19 -6.76 -8.35
C ALA A 273 5.51 -5.98 -8.39
N ARG A 274 6.01 -5.71 -9.59
CA ARG A 274 7.27 -5.00 -9.77
C ARG A 274 7.11 -3.51 -9.56
N THR A 275 8.22 -2.88 -9.17
CA THR A 275 8.34 -1.43 -9.31
C THR A 275 8.13 -1.04 -10.77
N ASN A 276 7.57 0.16 -10.97
CA ASN A 276 7.17 0.60 -12.30
C ASN A 276 7.87 1.91 -12.68
N THR A 277 8.00 2.13 -13.99
CA THR A 277 8.66 3.32 -14.52
C THR A 277 8.13 3.68 -15.90
N SER A 278 8.28 4.94 -16.31
CA SER A 278 7.96 5.35 -17.67
C SER A 278 9.11 5.05 -18.62
N TRP A 279 8.81 4.78 -19.89
CA TRP A 279 9.84 4.61 -20.93
C TRP A 279 10.74 5.86 -21.06
N GLY A 280 10.17 7.06 -20.84
CA GLY A 280 10.95 8.30 -20.79
C GLY A 280 11.97 8.31 -19.65
N LYS A 281 11.62 7.85 -18.45
CA LYS A 281 12.55 7.72 -17.33
C LYS A 281 13.63 6.68 -17.62
N VAL A 282 13.30 5.57 -18.29
CA VAL A 282 14.29 4.59 -18.76
C VAL A 282 15.29 5.24 -19.72
N LEU A 283 14.82 6.04 -20.70
CA LEU A 283 15.69 6.75 -21.63
C LEU A 283 16.60 7.74 -20.92
N TYR A 284 16.06 8.52 -19.97
CA TYR A 284 16.83 9.42 -19.12
C TYR A 284 17.94 8.67 -18.36
N CYS A 285 17.60 7.58 -17.66
CA CYS A 285 18.57 6.79 -16.89
C CYS A 285 19.67 6.19 -17.77
N LYS A 286 19.36 5.78 -19.00
CA LYS A 286 20.34 5.24 -19.96
C LYS A 286 21.20 6.29 -20.64
N THR A 287 20.82 7.56 -20.58
CA THR A 287 21.52 8.68 -21.23
C THR A 287 22.16 9.57 -20.16
N ILE A 288 21.54 10.71 -19.85
CA ILE A 288 22.04 11.73 -18.91
C ILE A 288 22.18 11.15 -17.49
N GLY A 289 21.28 10.25 -17.10
CA GLY A 289 21.29 9.62 -15.79
C GLY A 289 22.62 8.93 -15.46
N ARG A 290 23.36 8.40 -16.46
CA ARG A 290 24.65 7.75 -16.25
C ARG A 290 25.75 8.67 -15.68
N LEU A 291 25.54 9.98 -15.70
CA LEU A 291 26.43 10.94 -15.06
C LEU A 291 26.31 10.93 -13.53
N PHE A 292 25.20 10.43 -12.98
CA PHE A 292 24.96 10.38 -11.55
C PHE A 292 25.31 9.00 -10.98
N ALA A 293 26.06 8.98 -9.87
CA ALA A 293 26.55 7.76 -9.24
C ALA A 293 25.42 6.78 -8.88
N ASP A 294 24.29 7.30 -8.41
CA ASP A 294 23.12 6.49 -8.00
C ASP A 294 22.35 5.89 -9.18
N VAL A 295 22.59 6.35 -10.41
CA VAL A 295 21.85 5.93 -11.61
C VAL A 295 22.71 5.11 -12.56
N ARG A 296 24.02 5.36 -12.62
CA ARG A 296 24.93 4.71 -13.59
C ARG A 296 25.04 3.19 -13.42
N ASN A 297 24.82 2.69 -12.20
CA ASN A 297 24.98 1.29 -11.83
C ASN A 297 23.66 0.59 -11.46
N LEU A 298 22.51 1.13 -11.90
CA LEU A 298 21.21 0.55 -11.60
C LEU A 298 21.06 -0.86 -12.20
N GLY A 299 20.74 -1.84 -11.36
CA GLY A 299 20.49 -3.23 -11.74
C GLY A 299 19.14 -3.49 -12.45
N TYR A 300 18.37 -2.44 -12.74
CA TYR A 300 17.03 -2.57 -13.31
C TYR A 300 17.02 -3.17 -14.72
N THR A 301 16.13 -4.13 -14.94
CA THR A 301 15.91 -4.86 -16.18
C THR A 301 14.42 -4.91 -16.51
N LYS A 302 14.08 -5.40 -17.71
CA LYS A 302 12.67 -5.69 -18.07
C LYS A 302 12.06 -6.84 -17.24
N LYS A 303 12.89 -7.61 -16.52
CA LYS A 303 12.40 -8.67 -15.64
C LYS A 303 11.91 -8.11 -14.31
N ASN A 304 12.65 -7.19 -13.71
CA ASN A 304 12.38 -6.66 -12.37
C ASN A 304 11.67 -5.30 -12.32
N VAL A 305 11.46 -4.63 -13.46
CA VAL A 305 10.67 -3.39 -13.55
C VAL A 305 9.59 -3.50 -14.62
N LEU A 306 8.37 -3.04 -14.29
CA LEU A 306 7.30 -2.85 -15.26
C LEU A 306 7.45 -1.49 -15.96
N ILE A 307 7.61 -1.48 -17.28
CA ILE A 307 7.90 -0.26 -18.05
C ILE A 307 6.66 0.16 -18.84
N ALA A 308 6.11 1.32 -18.50
CA ALA A 308 4.98 1.93 -19.17
C ALA A 308 5.45 2.79 -20.36
N GLY A 309 5.07 2.40 -21.57
CA GLY A 309 5.22 3.21 -22.77
C GLY A 309 4.08 4.23 -22.92
N ARG A 310 3.99 4.82 -24.12
CA ARG A 310 2.92 5.77 -24.47
C ARG A 310 1.57 5.07 -24.66
N ASN A 311 1.55 3.96 -25.41
CA ASN A 311 0.31 3.27 -25.82
C ASN A 311 0.23 1.81 -25.37
N ARG A 312 1.28 1.29 -24.72
CA ARG A 312 1.34 -0.08 -24.19
C ARG A 312 2.45 -0.20 -23.14
N TYR A 313 2.43 -1.28 -22.36
CA TYR A 313 3.60 -1.71 -21.62
C TYR A 313 4.70 -2.24 -22.57
N VAL A 314 5.96 -2.04 -22.19
CA VAL A 314 7.13 -2.52 -22.96
C VAL A 314 7.41 -4.00 -22.68
N ASN A 315 7.01 -4.48 -21.51
CA ASN A 315 7.12 -5.85 -21.03
C ASN A 315 5.78 -6.30 -20.45
N GLU A 316 5.54 -7.61 -20.42
CA GLU A 316 4.26 -8.19 -19.98
C GLU A 316 4.01 -7.92 -18.49
N PRO A 317 2.84 -7.35 -18.13
CA PRO A 317 2.41 -7.25 -16.73
C PRO A 317 2.05 -8.62 -16.14
N ARG A 318 2.18 -8.76 -14.83
CA ARG A 318 1.98 -10.03 -14.09
C ARG A 318 0.62 -10.14 -13.41
N LEU A 319 0.05 -9.01 -12.98
CA LEU A 319 -1.23 -8.95 -12.29
C LEU A 319 -2.29 -8.39 -13.24
N ILE A 320 -3.01 -9.30 -13.90
CA ILE A 320 -4.10 -8.98 -14.82
C ILE A 320 -5.43 -9.37 -14.17
N HIS A 321 -6.39 -8.46 -14.18
CA HIS A 321 -7.76 -8.69 -13.72
C HIS A 321 -8.72 -8.16 -14.77
N GLU A 322 -9.65 -9.00 -15.22
CA GLU A 322 -10.65 -8.64 -16.26
C GLU A 322 -10.05 -7.96 -17.51
N GLY A 323 -8.87 -8.43 -17.93
CA GLY A 323 -8.17 -7.89 -19.10
C GLY A 323 -7.41 -6.58 -18.87
N LYS A 324 -7.47 -6.01 -17.65
CA LYS A 324 -6.72 -4.82 -17.24
C LYS A 324 -5.52 -5.19 -16.38
N ALA A 325 -4.37 -4.58 -16.65
CA ALA A 325 -3.18 -4.75 -15.81
C ALA A 325 -3.27 -3.87 -14.56
N LEU A 326 -3.26 -4.49 -13.37
CA LEU A 326 -3.34 -3.83 -12.06
C LEU A 326 -2.03 -3.91 -11.26
N GLU A 327 -0.94 -4.37 -11.89
CA GLU A 327 0.35 -4.55 -11.23
C GLU A 327 0.88 -3.26 -10.57
N ALA A 328 0.65 -2.09 -11.17
CA ALA A 328 1.15 -0.83 -10.63
C ALA A 328 0.42 -0.42 -9.34
N VAL A 329 -0.90 -0.61 -9.25
CA VAL A 329 -1.66 -0.28 -8.04
C VAL A 329 -1.44 -1.31 -6.94
N TRP A 330 -1.24 -2.58 -7.27
CA TRP A 330 -0.80 -3.60 -6.30
C TRP A 330 0.59 -3.29 -5.72
N HIS A 331 1.54 -2.87 -6.56
CA HIS A 331 2.85 -2.43 -6.09
C HIS A 331 2.74 -1.23 -5.13
N ARG A 332 2.00 -0.20 -5.55
CA ARG A 332 1.79 1.02 -4.76
C ARG A 332 1.12 0.74 -3.40
N SER A 333 0.11 -0.12 -3.39
CA SER A 333 -0.66 -0.41 -2.17
C SER A 333 0.06 -1.35 -1.22
N VAL A 334 0.72 -2.40 -1.73
CA VAL A 334 1.35 -3.41 -0.87
C VAL A 334 2.82 -3.11 -0.63
N LEU A 335 3.63 -2.95 -1.67
CA LEU A 335 5.07 -2.80 -1.49
C LEU A 335 5.44 -1.39 -1.00
N ASP A 336 4.70 -0.36 -1.41
CA ASP A 336 5.03 1.03 -1.03
C ASP A 336 4.25 1.53 0.21
N LEU A 337 2.92 1.48 0.19
CA LEU A 337 2.09 2.05 1.27
C LEU A 337 2.22 1.24 2.56
N LEU A 338 2.08 -0.09 2.50
CA LEU A 338 2.22 -0.92 3.70
C LEU A 338 3.64 -0.93 4.26
N ALA A 339 4.66 -0.61 3.47
CA ALA A 339 6.00 -0.38 4.00
C ALA A 339 6.05 0.83 4.94
N ALA A 340 5.30 1.89 4.64
CA ALA A 340 5.18 3.01 5.56
C ALA A 340 4.38 2.64 6.81
N ILE A 341 3.28 1.89 6.67
CA ILE A 341 2.50 1.40 7.82
C ILE A 341 3.33 0.49 8.72
N ALA A 342 4.24 -0.31 8.15
CA ALA A 342 5.19 -1.12 8.89
C ALA A 342 6.18 -0.32 9.74
N LEU A 343 6.27 1.01 9.58
CA LEU A 343 7.10 1.90 10.41
C LEU A 343 6.46 2.28 11.74
N ILE A 344 5.22 1.86 12.01
CA ILE A 344 4.62 1.98 13.34
C ILE A 344 5.45 1.15 14.31
N PRO A 345 6.12 1.76 15.30
CA PRO A 345 7.18 1.07 16.04
C PRO A 345 6.64 -0.01 16.98
N ASN A 346 5.48 0.21 17.58
CA ASN A 346 4.90 -0.69 18.59
C ASN A 346 3.47 -1.05 18.15
N GLY A 347 3.22 -2.32 17.86
CA GLY A 347 1.91 -2.81 17.44
C GLY A 347 1.65 -2.76 15.93
N HIS A 348 0.42 -3.11 15.57
CA HIS A 348 -0.09 -3.21 14.20
C HIS A 348 -1.31 -2.32 14.01
N PHE A 349 -1.36 -1.59 12.91
CA PHE A 349 -2.53 -0.79 12.57
C PHE A 349 -3.65 -1.66 12.03
N VAL A 350 -4.86 -1.44 12.55
CA VAL A 350 -6.13 -1.92 11.99
C VAL A 350 -7.01 -0.71 11.72
N GLY A 351 -7.83 -0.77 10.68
CA GLY A 351 -8.54 0.40 10.21
C GLY A 351 -8.76 0.38 8.72
N HIS A 352 -9.21 1.51 8.18
CA HIS A 352 -9.33 1.72 6.75
C HIS A 352 -8.32 2.76 6.28
N ILE A 353 -7.57 2.46 5.21
CA ILE A 353 -6.65 3.41 4.58
C ILE A 353 -7.13 3.71 3.17
N THR A 354 -7.40 4.99 2.90
CA THR A 354 -7.68 5.50 1.56
C THR A 354 -6.46 6.25 1.04
N SER A 355 -5.93 5.89 -0.13
CA SER A 355 -4.74 6.51 -0.72
C SER A 355 -4.96 6.88 -2.18
N TYR A 356 -4.73 8.15 -2.52
CA TYR A 356 -4.83 8.63 -3.90
C TYR A 356 -3.54 9.30 -4.36
N LYS A 357 -2.94 8.80 -5.44
CA LYS A 357 -1.72 9.36 -6.11
C LYS A 357 -0.50 9.59 -5.22
N ALA A 358 -0.56 9.17 -3.96
CA ALA A 358 0.50 9.32 -2.97
C ALA A 358 1.70 8.44 -3.33
N GLY A 359 2.81 8.64 -2.63
CA GLY A 359 4.01 7.82 -2.68
C GLY A 359 4.84 7.99 -1.41
N HIS A 360 6.02 7.36 -1.32
CA HIS A 360 6.77 7.23 -0.07
C HIS A 360 6.95 8.52 0.73
N ARG A 361 7.17 9.67 0.06
CA ARG A 361 7.30 10.96 0.74
C ARG A 361 6.05 11.29 1.58
N LEU A 362 4.86 11.17 0.98
CA LEU A 362 3.60 11.45 1.68
C LEU A 362 3.27 10.33 2.68
N ASP A 363 3.59 9.08 2.37
CA ASP A 363 3.35 7.96 3.29
C ASP A 363 4.20 8.08 4.56
N CYS A 364 5.49 8.45 4.43
CA CYS A 364 6.33 8.73 5.59
C CYS A 364 5.94 10.04 6.29
N GLU A 365 5.39 11.03 5.56
CA GLU A 365 4.79 12.23 6.17
C GLU A 365 3.60 11.86 7.06
N LEU A 366 2.69 11.01 6.56
CA LEU A 366 1.59 10.48 7.35
C LEU A 366 2.10 9.85 8.65
N MET A 367 3.05 8.91 8.57
CA MET A 367 3.59 8.26 9.76
C MET A 367 4.21 9.23 10.75
N ARG A 368 4.90 10.27 10.26
CA ARG A 368 5.46 11.33 11.11
C ARG A 368 4.35 12.14 11.78
N GLN A 369 3.31 12.50 11.05
CA GLN A 369 2.18 13.27 11.60
C GLN A 369 1.40 12.46 12.64
N LEU A 370 1.17 11.15 12.42
CA LEU A 370 0.55 10.29 13.43
C LEU A 370 1.37 10.24 14.71
N TYR A 371 2.70 10.16 14.60
CA TYR A 371 3.60 10.17 15.74
C TYR A 371 3.60 11.51 16.48
N LEU A 372 3.74 12.63 15.76
CA LEU A 372 3.81 13.97 16.35
C LEU A 372 2.50 14.43 17.00
N ASN A 373 1.36 13.97 16.49
CA ASN A 373 0.03 14.33 16.99
C ASN A 373 -0.57 13.25 17.91
N GLU A 374 0.19 12.19 18.24
CA GLU A 374 -0.23 11.09 19.14
C GLU A 374 -1.61 10.51 18.78
N VAL A 375 -1.87 10.32 17.48
CA VAL A 375 -3.21 9.99 16.96
C VAL A 375 -3.57 8.51 17.11
N LEU A 376 -2.56 7.64 17.13
CA LEU A 376 -2.77 6.20 17.24
C LEU A 376 -3.15 5.83 18.68
N VAL A 377 -4.28 5.16 18.83
CA VAL A 377 -4.80 4.67 20.11
C VAL A 377 -4.87 3.13 20.07
N PRO A 378 -4.75 2.44 21.23
CA PRO A 378 -5.07 1.02 21.32
C PRO A 378 -6.46 0.73 20.76
N LEU A 379 -6.60 -0.39 20.05
CA LEU A 379 -7.89 -0.91 19.65
C LEU A 379 -8.56 -1.54 20.87
N ASP A 380 -9.71 -1.00 21.28
CA ASP A 380 -10.50 -1.45 22.42
C ASP A 380 -11.22 -2.79 22.19
#